data_AF-A0A3B8U8J8-F1
#
_entry.id   AF-A0A3B8U8J8-F1
#
_cell.length_a   1.000
_cell.length_b   1.000
_cell.length_c   1.000
_cell.angle_alpha   90.00
_cell.angle_beta   90.00
_cell.angle_gamma   90.00
#
_symmetry.space_group_name_H-M   'P 1'
#
loop_
_entity.id
_entity.type
_entity.pdbx_description
1 polymer ?
#
loop_
_entity_poly.entity_id
_entity_poly.type
_entity_poly.pdbx_seq_one_letter_code
_entity_poly.pdbx_strand_id
1 'polypeptide(L)' 'MAVRLFKCEKCGSMVLKLNAKGCNPSCCGEPMKEMEAGVTDAAREKHVPAVTVDGDTVTVQVGSVAHPMMDAHYIQFIIL' A
#
# COMPACT_ATOMS: atom_id res chain seq x y z
N MET A 1 -9.52 -9.96 -8.85
CA MET A 1 -8.84 -8.77 -9.40
C MET A 1 -7.62 -8.51 -8.53
N ALA A 2 -6.48 -8.14 -9.11
CA ALA A 2 -5.29 -7.77 -8.33
C ALA A 2 -5.28 -6.25 -8.11
N VAL A 3 -5.10 -5.81 -6.87
CA VAL A 3 -4.89 -4.40 -6.52
C VAL A 3 -3.50 -3.99 -7.02
N ARG A 4 -3.44 -3.00 -7.91
CA ARG A 4 -2.18 -2.45 -8.44
C ARG A 4 -2.08 -0.99 -8.10
N LEU A 5 -1.14 -0.65 -7.23
CA LEU A 5 -0.88 0.71 -6.77
C LEU A 5 0.35 1.25 -7.49
N PHE A 6 0.31 2.51 -7.89
CA PHE A 6 1.44 3.21 -8.48
C PHE A 6 1.73 4.49 -7.71
N LYS A 7 3.00 4.85 -7.57
CA LYS A 7 3.45 6.07 -6.91
C LYS A 7 4.38 6.86 -7.82
N CYS A 8 4.18 8.18 -7.85
CA CYS A 8 5.14 9.10 -8.45
C CYS A 8 6.28 9.35 -7.45
N GLU A 9 7.51 9.04 -7.83
CA GLU A 9 8.68 9.24 -6.96
C GLU A 9 9.04 10.74 -6.79
N LYS A 10 8.53 11.64 -7.64
CA LYS A 10 8.78 13.08 -7.55
C LYS A 10 7.81 13.82 -6.61
N CYS A 11 6.50 13.69 -6.85
CA CYS A 11 5.49 14.44 -6.11
C CYS A 11 4.75 13.62 -5.05
N GLY A 12 4.98 12.30 -5.01
CA GLY A 12 4.35 11.41 -4.04
C GLY A 12 2.91 11.01 -4.36
N SER A 13 2.31 11.51 -5.44
CA SER A 13 0.96 11.12 -5.88
C SER A 13 0.85 9.60 -6.05
N MET A 14 -0.26 9.04 -5.55
CA MET A 14 -0.56 7.61 -5.63
C MET A 14 -1.84 7.37 -6.42
N VAL A 15 -1.86 6.31 -7.24
CA VAL A 15 -3.03 5.93 -8.03
C VAL A 15 -3.29 4.43 -7.92
N LEU A 16 -4.57 4.05 -7.85
CA LEU A 16 -5.03 2.67 -7.93
C LEU A 16 -5.47 2.36 -9.35
N LYS A 17 -4.89 1.33 -9.96
CA LYS A 17 -5.28 0.88 -11.30
C LYS A 17 -6.37 -0.18 -11.20
N LEU A 18 -7.60 0.18 -11.58
CA LEU A 18 -8.79 -0.68 -11.44
C LEU A 18 -8.87 -1.84 -12.44
N ASN A 19 -8.19 -1.74 -13.59
CA ASN A 19 -8.15 -2.79 -14.60
C ASN A 19 -6.72 -3.04 -15.09
N ALA A 20 -6.42 -4.25 -15.56
CA ALA A 20 -5.08 -4.60 -16.04
C ALA A 20 -4.81 -4.14 -17.49
N LYS A 21 -5.75 -3.44 -18.13
CA LYS A 21 -5.65 -3.05 -19.54
C LYS A 21 -4.90 -1.72 -19.71
N GLY A 22 -4.46 -1.46 -20.93
CA GLY A 22 -3.84 -0.18 -21.31
C GLY A 22 -2.47 0.06 -20.69
N CYS A 23 -1.98 1.30 -20.85
CA CYS A 23 -0.67 1.73 -20.39
C CYS A 23 -0.57 1.89 -18.86
N ASN A 24 0.67 1.96 -18.36
CA ASN A 24 0.92 2.39 -16.98
C ASN A 24 0.75 3.91 -16.86
N PRO A 25 0.33 4.42 -15.68
CA PRO A 25 0.13 5.84 -15.48
C PRO A 25 1.47 6.61 -15.51
N SER A 26 1.40 7.88 -15.89
CA SER A 26 2.53 8.82 -15.90
C SER A 26 2.19 10.04 -15.06
N CYS A 27 3.17 10.58 -14.34
CA CYS A 27 3.05 11.76 -13.49
C CYS A 27 4.37 12.52 -13.47
N CYS A 28 4.34 13.86 -13.49
CA CYS A 28 5.55 14.70 -13.53
C CYS A 28 6.50 14.39 -14.70
N GLY A 29 5.94 14.00 -15.85
CA GLY A 29 6.67 13.70 -17.09
C GLY A 29 7.32 12.31 -17.15
N GLU A 30 7.13 11.47 -16.13
CA GLU A 30 7.76 10.15 -16.03
C GLU A 30 6.73 9.04 -15.73
N PRO A 31 7.00 7.79 -16.17
CA PRO A 31 6.20 6.64 -15.75
C PRO A 31 6.18 6.51 -14.23
N MET A 32 4.99 6.30 -13.66
CA MET A 32 4.88 6.03 -12.21
C MET A 32 5.39 4.62 -11.90
N LYS A 33 5.93 4.44 -10.69
CA LYS A 33 6.46 3.16 -10.23
C LYS A 33 5.36 2.32 -9.58
N GLU A 34 5.26 1.05 -9.97
CA GLU A 34 4.36 0.10 -9.31
C GLU A 34 4.86 -0.22 -7.90
N MET A 35 3.95 -0.18 -6.93
CA MET A 35 4.21 -0.54 -5.54
C MET A 35 3.90 -2.03 -5.34
N GLU A 36 4.91 -2.86 -5.51
CA GLU A 36 4.80 -4.31 -5.29
C GLU A 36 4.82 -4.62 -3.78
N ALA A 37 3.83 -5.36 -3.31
CA ALA A 37 3.73 -5.73 -1.90
C ALA A 37 4.80 -6.77 -1.51
N GLY A 38 5.43 -6.59 -0.34
CA GLY A 38 6.32 -7.59 0.26
C GLY A 38 7.73 -7.70 -0.34
N VAL A 39 8.10 -6.82 -1.27
CA VAL A 39 9.45 -6.81 -1.89
C VAL A 39 10.47 -5.96 -1.13
N THR A 40 10.03 -5.10 -0.23
CA THR A 40 10.91 -4.30 0.63
C THR A 40 11.37 -5.14 1.82
N ASP A 41 12.67 -5.12 2.10
CA ASP A 41 13.25 -5.75 3.29
C ASP A 41 12.96 -4.91 4.55
N ALA A 42 11.74 -5.04 5.06
CA ALA A 42 11.25 -4.35 6.24
C ALA A 42 10.80 -5.37 7.31
N ALA A 43 10.76 -4.93 8.57
CA ALA A 43 10.33 -5.74 9.71
C ALA A 43 8.90 -6.28 9.51
N ARG A 44 8.77 -7.55 9.11
CA ARG A 44 7.48 -8.14 8.68
C ARG A 44 6.41 -8.05 9.74
N GLU A 45 6.77 -8.26 11.00
CA GLU A 45 5.89 -8.19 12.15
C GLU A 45 5.24 -6.81 12.34
N LYS A 46 5.82 -5.75 11.75
CA LYS A 46 5.26 -4.39 11.79
C LYS A 46 4.58 -3.95 10.48
N HIS A 47 4.80 -4.64 9.37
CA HIS A 47 4.33 -4.17 8.04
C HIS A 47 3.34 -5.12 7.38
N VAL A 48 3.34 -6.40 7.74
CA VAL A 48 2.34 -7.36 7.25
C VAL A 48 1.04 -7.17 8.05
N PRO A 49 -0.10 -6.93 7.40
CA PRO A 49 -1.37 -6.76 8.11
C PRO A 49 -1.75 -8.01 8.91
N ALA A 50 -2.09 -7.81 10.19
CA ALA A 50 -2.74 -8.79 11.03
C ALA A 50 -4.26 -8.57 10.94
N VAL A 51 -4.97 -9.59 10.45
CA VAL A 51 -6.41 -9.50 10.15
C VAL A 51 -7.18 -10.42 11.08
N THR A 52 -8.23 -9.89 11.70
CA THR A 52 -9.24 -10.68 12.43
C THR A 52 -10.62 -10.45 11.81
N VAL A 53 -11.43 -11.50 11.77
CA VAL A 53 -12.79 -11.48 11.21
C VAL A 53 -13.74 -12.00 12.28
N ASP A 54 -14.75 -11.21 12.60
CA ASP A 54 -15.82 -11.55 13.55
C ASP A 54 -17.17 -11.20 12.93
N GLY A 55 -17.93 -12.22 12.53
CA GLY A 55 -19.18 -12.03 11.79
C GLY A 55 -18.96 -11.27 10.47
N ASP A 56 -19.58 -10.10 10.35
CA ASP A 56 -19.47 -9.16 9.22
C ASP A 56 -18.39 -8.09 9.42
N THR A 57 -17.68 -8.12 10.55
CA THR A 57 -16.66 -7.14 10.91
C THR A 57 -15.26 -7.68 10.58
N VAL A 58 -14.52 -6.94 9.75
CA VAL A 58 -13.11 -7.18 9.48
C VAL A 58 -12.28 -6.12 10.17
N THR A 59 -11.41 -6.55 11.10
CA THR A 59 -10.46 -5.66 11.77
C THR A 59 -9.07 -5.90 11.20
N VAL A 60 -8.41 -4.83 10.77
CA VAL A 60 -7.05 -4.88 10.24
C VAL A 60 -6.13 -4.03 11.10
N GLN A 61 -5.08 -4.64 11.63
CA GLN A 61 -3.98 -3.99 12.31
C GLN A 61 -2.71 -4.12 11.48
N VAL A 62 -1.88 -3.09 11.46
CA VAL A 62 -0.56 -3.16 10.82
C VAL A 62 0.51 -3.03 11.92
N GLY A 63 1.31 -4.05 12.24
CA GLY A 63 1.21 -5.49 11.91
C GLY A 63 0.83 -6.33 13.14
N SER A 64 1.44 -7.51 13.33
CA SER A 64 1.31 -8.29 14.57
C SER A 64 1.93 -7.59 15.79
N VAL A 65 2.92 -6.74 15.52
CA VAL A 65 3.41 -5.68 16.40
C VAL A 65 2.97 -4.36 15.79
N ALA A 66 2.43 -3.46 16.62
CA ALA A 66 1.95 -2.17 16.13
C ALA A 66 3.04 -1.38 15.39
N HIS A 67 2.72 -0.94 14.18
CA HIS A 67 3.59 -0.06 13.40
C HIS A 67 3.63 1.34 14.04
N PRO A 68 4.79 2.03 14.05
CA PRO A 68 4.88 3.42 14.50
C PRO A 68 3.94 4.35 13.72
N MET A 69 3.36 5.35 14.38
CA MET A 69 2.52 6.37 13.75
C MET A 69 3.03 7.77 14.12
N MET A 70 4.25 8.08 13.67
CA MET A 70 4.89 9.39 13.87
C MET A 70 4.78 10.21 12.59
N ASP A 71 4.82 11.54 12.66
CA ASP A 71 4.68 12.43 11.48
C ASP A 71 5.63 12.07 10.32
N ALA A 72 6.86 11.64 10.64
CA ALA A 72 7.85 11.25 9.65
C ALA A 72 7.72 9.78 9.18
N HIS A 73 6.97 8.94 9.90
CA HIS A 73 6.87 7.51 9.61
C HIS A 73 5.56 6.92 10.15
N TYR A 74 4.64 6.64 9.23
CA TYR A 74 3.29 6.15 9.52
C TYR A 74 2.74 5.33 8.36
N ILE A 75 1.73 4.50 8.64
CA ILE A 75 0.95 3.78 7.62
C ILE A 75 -0.05 4.76 7.01
N GLN A 76 0.09 5.05 5.70
CA GLN A 76 -0.73 6.07 5.03
C GLN A 76 -2.19 5.63 4.81
N PHE A 77 -2.42 4.34 4.57
CA PHE A 77 -3.75 3.79 4.34
C PHE A 77 -3.77 2.27 4.54
N ILE A 78 -4.98 1.73 4.70
CA ILE A 78 -5.31 0.31 4.60
C ILE A 78 -6.39 0.18 3.51
N ILE A 79 -6.29 -0.85 2.66
CA ILE A 79 -7.25 -1.14 1.61
C ILE A 79 -7.72 -2.59 1.74
N LEU A 80 -9.03 -2.82 1.64
CA LEU A 80 -9.70 -4.13 1.64
C LEU A 80 -10.34 -4.38 0.27
#